data_AF-E4Z3W7-F1
#
_entry.id   AF-E4Z3W7-F1
#
_cell.length_a   1.000
_cell.length_b   1.000
_cell.length_c   1.000
_cell.angle_alpha   90.00
_cell.angle_beta   90.00
_cell.angle_gamma   90.00
#
_symmetry.space_group_name_H-M   'P 1'
#
loop_
_entity.id
_entity.type
_entity.pdbx_description
1 polymer ?
#
loop_
_entity_poly.entity_id
_entity_poly.type
_entity_poly.pdbx_seq_one_letter_code
_entity_poly.pdbx_strand_id
1 'polypeptide(L)' 'MESSGANGKIQVTFEVKEILEPLGYTFKTRGLINIKGKGTMETFWLTGPRPAKRIINSTKIDMPSGDMPN' A
#
# COMPACT_ATOMS: atom_id res chain seq x y z
N MET A 1 -12.56 -17.22 -5.14
CA MET A 1 -12.36 -15.76 -5.01
C MET A 1 -10.90 -15.48 -5.33
N GLU A 2 -10.56 -15.43 -6.62
CA GLU A 2 -9.24 -15.07 -7.16
C GLU A 2 -9.45 -14.42 -8.55
N SER A 3 -10.28 -13.37 -8.64
CA SER A 3 -10.60 -12.76 -9.94
C SER A 3 -10.48 -11.22 -9.94
N SER A 4 -9.71 -10.67 -8.99
CA SER A 4 -9.34 -9.25 -9.01
C SER A 4 -7.95 -9.00 -8.40
N GLY A 5 -7.08 -10.01 -8.34
CA GLY A 5 -5.72 -9.84 -7.88
C GLY A 5 -4.95 -8.96 -8.86
N ALA A 6 -4.90 -7.66 -8.61
CA ALA A 6 -4.01 -6.78 -9.34
C ALA A 6 -2.59 -7.32 -9.20
N ASN A 7 -1.94 -7.61 -10.31
CA ASN A 7 -0.64 -8.25 -10.41
C ASN A 7 0.34 -7.51 -9.48
N GLY A 8 0.81 -8.17 -8.43
CA GLY A 8 1.75 -7.57 -7.47
C GLY A 8 1.13 -6.84 -6.27
N LYS A 9 -0.18 -6.96 -6.01
CA LYS A 9 -0.81 -6.44 -4.78
C LYS A 9 -1.49 -7.57 -4.01
N ILE A 10 -1.32 -7.58 -2.69
CA ILE A 10 -1.93 -8.59 -1.81
C ILE A 10 -3.18 -7.98 -1.18
N GLN A 11 -4.33 -8.62 -1.36
CA GLN A 11 -5.55 -8.21 -0.69
C GLN A 11 -5.55 -8.72 0.75
N VAL A 12 -5.81 -7.83 1.70
CA VAL A 12 -5.86 -8.11 3.13
C VAL A 12 -7.16 -7.58 3.74
N THR A 13 -7.62 -8.20 4.83
CA THR A 13 -8.78 -7.74 5.60
C THR A 13 -8.36 -6.73 6.66
N PHE A 14 -9.34 -6.10 7.32
CA PHE A 14 -9.09 -5.18 8.44
C PHE A 14 -8.22 -5.81 9.53
N GLU A 15 -8.52 -7.05 9.91
CA GLU A 15 -7.77 -7.78 10.94
C GLU A 15 -6.29 -7.97 10.57
N VAL A 16 -6.01 -8.23 9.30
CA VAL A 16 -4.64 -8.35 8.80
C VAL A 16 -3.95 -6.98 8.76
N LYS A 17 -4.65 -5.91 8.38
CA LYS A 17 -4.13 -4.53 8.46
C LYS A 17 -3.72 -4.19 9.89
N GLU A 18 -4.56 -4.47 10.89
CA GLU A 18 -4.31 -4.13 12.29
C GLU A 18 -3.03 -4.79 12.83
N ILE A 19 -2.73 -6.03 12.38
CA ILE A 19 -1.51 -6.75 12.77
C ILE A 19 -0.26 -6.19 12.04
N LEU A 20 -0.38 -5.86 10.76
CA LEU A 20 0.78 -5.44 9.96
C LEU A 20 1.04 -3.91 9.99
N GLU A 21 0.08 -3.09 10.36
CA GLU A 21 0.23 -1.64 10.57
C GLU A 21 1.36 -1.31 11.56
N PRO A 22 1.41 -1.91 12.77
CA PRO A 22 2.53 -1.69 13.71
C PRO A 22 3.86 -2.31 13.23
N LEU A 23 3.82 -3.27 12.30
CA LEU A 23 5.02 -3.81 11.65
C LEU A 23 5.61 -2.86 10.60
N GLY A 24 4.95 -1.73 10.32
CA GLY A 24 5.39 -0.69 9.39
C GLY A 24 4.99 -0.96 7.95
N TYR A 25 4.08 -1.90 7.69
CA TYR A 25 3.60 -2.11 6.32
C TYR A 25 2.60 -1.04 5.91
N THR A 26 2.55 -0.74 4.61
CA THR A 26 1.64 0.27 4.08
C THR A 26 0.44 -0.37 3.39
N PHE A 27 -0.75 0.08 3.79
CA PHE A 27 -2.03 -0.41 3.28
C PHE A 27 -2.77 0.68 2.52
N LYS A 28 -3.51 0.26 1.50
CA LYS A 28 -4.42 1.11 0.74
C LYS A 28 -5.84 0.56 0.86
N THR A 29 -6.73 1.34 1.45
CA THR A 29 -8.15 1.01 1.54
C THR A 29 -8.73 0.86 0.13
N ARG A 30 -9.29 -0.33 -0.15
CA ARG A 30 -10.01 -0.57 -1.40
C ARG A 30 -11.47 -0.15 -1.25
N GLY A 31 -12.03 -0.40 -0.07
CA GLY A 31 -13.43 -0.18 0.26
C GLY A 31 -14.12 -1.47 0.69
N LEU A 32 -15.42 -1.34 0.93
CA LEU A 32 -16.31 -2.42 1.32
C LEU A 32 -16.72 -3.21 0.08
N ILE A 33 -16.47 -4.52 0.09
CA ILE A 33 -16.94 -5.43 -0.96
C ILE A 33 -18.16 -6.20 -0.47
N ASN A 34 -19.20 -6.24 -1.28
CA ASN A 34 -20.39 -7.02 -0.94
C ASN A 34 -20.23 -8.47 -1.39
N ILE A 35 -20.07 -9.39 -0.42
CA ILE A 35 -19.96 -10.81 -0.68
C ILE A 35 -21.35 -11.43 -0.58
N LYS A 36 -21.83 -12.01 -1.67
CA LYS A 36 -23.11 -12.71 -1.71
C LYS A 36 -23.08 -13.88 -0.69
N GLY A 37 -23.84 -13.75 0.39
CA GLY A 37 -23.92 -14.73 1.48
C GLY A 37 -23.12 -14.41 2.75
N LYS A 38 -22.25 -13.38 2.76
CA LYS A 38 -21.46 -12.96 3.94
C LYS A 38 -21.67 -11.50 4.35
N GLY A 39 -22.35 -10.70 3.53
CA GLY A 39 -22.52 -9.26 3.75
C GLY A 39 -21.35 -8.43 3.20
N THR A 40 -21.25 -7.18 3.64
CA THR A 40 -20.17 -6.27 3.28
C THR A 40 -18.91 -6.57 4.09
N MET A 41 -17.81 -6.87 3.42
CA MET A 41 -16.50 -7.07 4.02
C MET A 41 -15.55 -5.96 3.60
N GLU A 42 -14.90 -5.32 4.55
CA GLU A 42 -13.89 -4.31 4.26
C GLU A 42 -12.59 -4.95 3.81
N THR A 43 -12.03 -4.44 2.71
CA THR A 43 -10.80 -4.98 2.13
C THR A 43 -9.80 -3.90 1.83
N PHE A 44 -8.53 -4.27 1.96
CA PHE A 44 -7.38 -3.40 1.83
C PHE A 44 -6.37 -4.06 0.90
N TRP A 45 -5.52 -3.26 0.30
CA TRP A 45 -4.38 -3.71 -0.48
C TRP A 45 -3.10 -3.44 0.29
N LEU A 46 -2.25 -4.44 0.42
CA LEU A 46 -0.86 -4.23 0.81
C LEU A 46 -0.13 -3.58 -0.37
N THR A 47 0.37 -2.37 -0.17
CA THR A 47 0.99 -1.55 -1.22
C THR A 47 2.47 -1.29 -1.02
N GLY A 48 2.98 -1.49 0.19
CA GLY A 48 4.37 -1.21 0.50
C GLY A 48 4.96 -2.21 1.47
N PRO A 49 6.23 -2.65 1.26
CA PRO A 49 6.95 -3.39 2.26
C PRO A 49 7.17 -2.51 3.51
N ARG A 50 7.42 -3.16 4.64
CA ARG A 50 7.98 -2.51 5.83
C ARG A 50 9.09 -1.55 5.39
N PRO A 51 9.16 -0.30 5.91
CA PRO A 51 10.33 0.51 5.71
C PRO A 51 11.49 -0.30 6.27
N ALA A 52 12.26 -0.93 5.39
CA ALA A 52 13.62 -1.28 5.71
C ALA A 52 14.18 0.02 6.24
N LYS A 53 14.63 0.02 7.49
CA LYS A 53 15.30 1.16 8.13
C LYS A 53 16.50 1.48 7.26
N ARG A 54 16.28 2.21 6.17
CA ARG A 54 17.32 2.70 5.30
C ARG A 54 17.88 3.84 6.12
N ILE A 55 19.00 3.57 6.76
CA ILE A 55 19.91 4.60 7.23
C ILE A 55 20.26 5.39 5.96
N ILE A 56 19.46 6.40 5.63
CA ILE A 56 19.81 7.35 4.58
C ILE A 56 20.78 8.31 5.24
N ASN A 57 22.07 8.18 4.92
CA ASN A 57 22.95 9.33 5.02
C ASN A 57 22.32 10.42 4.16
N SER A 58 21.86 11.47 4.81
CA SER A 58 21.26 12.66 4.20
C SER A 58 22.30 13.38 3.35
N THR A 59 22.51 12.92 2.11
CA THR A 59 23.12 13.74 1.08
C THR A 59 22.01 14.12 0.12
N LYS A 60 21.48 15.32 0.36
CA LYS A 60 20.57 16.03 -0.54
C LYS A 60 21.14 15.98 -1.96
N ILE A 61 20.43 15.37 -2.90
CA ILE A 61 20.62 15.66 -4.32
C ILE A 61 19.48 16.61 -4.65
N ASP A 62 19.77 17.90 -4.50
CA ASP A 62 18.97 18.96 -5.10
C ASP A 62 19.05 18.80 -6.62
N MET A 63 17.90 18.58 -7.26
CA MET A 63 17.78 18.61 -8.71
C MET A 63 16.81 19.75 -9.06
N PRO A 64 17.30 20.97 -9.34
CA PRO A 64 16.47 21.98 -9.97
C PRO A 64 16.30 21.60 -11.45
N SER A 65 15.27 20.81 -11.75
CA SER A 65 14.80 20.62 -13.12
C SER A 65 13.97 21.85 -13.50
N GLY A 66 14.55 22.79 -14.22
CA GLY A 66 13.82 24.00 -14.59
C GLY A 66 14.60 25.01 -15.41
N ASP A 67 15.36 24.58 -16.43
CA ASP A 67 15.72 25.49 -17.52
C ASP A 67 15.75 24.73 -18.84
N MET A 68 14.65 24.82 -19.58
CA MET A 68 14.67 24.97 -21.04
C MET A 68 13.40 25.74 -21.46
N PRO A 69 13.42 27.08 -21.50
CA PRO A 69 12.53 27.83 -22.36
C PRO A 69 13.11 28.01 -23.78
N ASN A 70 12.18 27.87 -24.73
CA ASN A 70 12.12 28.33 -26.12
C ASN A 70 12.68 27.42 -27.23
#